data_AF-A0A7Y8CP40-F1
#
_entry.id   AF-A0A7Y8CP40-F1
#
_cell.length_a   1.000
_cell.length_b   1.000
_cell.length_c   1.000
_cell.angle_alpha   90.00
_cell.angle_beta   90.00
_cell.angle_gamma   90.00
#
_symmetry.space_group_name_H-M   'P 1'
#
loop_
_entity.id
_entity.type
_entity.pdbx_description
1 polymer ?
#
loop_
_entity_poly.entity_id
_entity_poly.type
_entity_poly.pdbx_seq_one_letter_code
_entity_poly.pdbx_strand_id
1 'polypeptide(L)'
;MNKIETIRCLMASGRSKEVLGLVEGVSDWPLEREQAQDARRLRILVVHHLRFVSEFGSSSSGCYKGKRYLTPFPQDFEQWLLSGAPEVLLEDLEALLVDHPL
;
A
#
# COMPACT_ATOMS: atom_id res chain seq x y z
N MET A 1 -17.14 -5.39 -5.84
CA MET A 1 -16.23 -4.96 -4.77
C MET A 1 -15.79 -3.55 -5.07
N ASN A 2 -15.76 -2.67 -4.07
CA ASN A 2 -15.15 -1.36 -4.25
C ASN A 2 -13.61 -1.48 -4.21
N LYS A 3 -12.92 -0.41 -4.62
CA LYS A 3 -11.45 -0.36 -4.69
C LYS A 3 -10.78 -0.74 -3.36
N ILE A 4 -11.26 -0.16 -2.27
CA ILE A 4 -10.71 -0.33 -0.93
C ILE A 4 -10.91 -1.77 -0.43
N GLU A 5 -12.10 -2.33 -0.62
CA GLU A 5 -12.43 -3.72 -0.30
C GLU A 5 -11.50 -4.69 -1.03
N THR A 6 -11.22 -4.42 -2.30
CA THR A 6 -10.30 -5.23 -3.10
C THR A 6 -8.89 -5.21 -2.52
N ILE A 7 -8.38 -4.02 -2.18
CA ILE A 7 -7.07 -3.88 -1.55
C ILE A 7 -7.04 -4.63 -0.20
N ARG A 8 -8.11 -4.52 0.61
CA ARG A 8 -8.20 -5.26 1.87
C ARG A 8 -8.21 -6.77 1.67
N CYS A 9 -8.93 -7.28 0.68
CA CYS A 9 -8.93 -8.70 0.34
C CYS A 9 -7.54 -9.18 -0.09
N LEU A 10 -6.83 -8.41 -0.93
CA LEU A 10 -5.45 -8.73 -1.32
C LEU A 10 -4.53 -8.79 -0.09
N MET A 11 -4.62 -7.82 0.81
CA MET A 11 -3.85 -7.82 2.05
C MET A 11 -4.17 -9.01 2.95
N ALA A 12 -5.45 -9.36 3.11
CA ALA A 12 -5.88 -10.51 3.90
C ALA A 12 -5.42 -11.85 3.31
N SER A 13 -5.32 -11.94 1.98
CA SER A 13 -4.78 -13.11 1.27
C SER A 13 -3.24 -13.16 1.25
N GLY A 14 -2.55 -12.25 1.95
CA GLY A 14 -1.08 -12.20 1.99
C GLY A 14 -0.42 -11.63 0.74
N ARG A 15 -1.21 -11.02 -0.15
CA ARG A 15 -0.80 -10.50 -1.47
C ARG A 15 -0.36 -9.03 -1.39
N SER A 16 0.41 -8.71 -0.35
CA SER A 16 0.88 -7.35 -0.08
C SER A 16 1.94 -6.88 -1.08
N LYS A 17 2.63 -7.81 -1.76
CA LYS A 17 3.60 -7.48 -2.82
C LYS A 17 2.93 -6.92 -4.06
N GLU A 18 1.78 -7.47 -4.42
CA GLU A 18 0.95 -7.01 -5.52
C GLU A 18 0.44 -5.59 -5.25
N VAL A 19 -0.08 -5.34 -4.04
CA VAL A 19 -0.48 -3.98 -3.62
C VAL A 19 0.70 -3.01 -3.61
N LEU A 20 1.87 -3.45 -3.16
CA LEU A 20 3.10 -2.65 -3.20
C LEU A 20 3.48 -2.28 -4.64
N GLY A 21 3.42 -3.23 -5.57
CA GLY A 21 3.71 -3.01 -6.99
C GLY A 21 2.83 -1.93 -7.61
N LEU A 22 1.54 -1.92 -7.26
CA LEU A 22 0.60 -0.88 -7.71
C LEU A 22 1.01 0.52 -7.20
N VAL A 23 1.34 0.64 -5.90
CA VAL A 23 1.69 1.93 -5.29
C VAL A 23 3.05 2.46 -5.75
N GLU A 24 4.01 1.57 -6.02
CA GLU A 24 5.34 1.93 -6.53
C GLU A 24 5.35 2.20 -8.04
N GLY A 25 4.45 1.56 -8.80
CA GLY A 25 4.36 1.66 -10.26
C GLY A 25 3.87 3.00 -10.80
N VAL A 26 3.21 3.83 -9.97
CA VAL A 26 2.75 5.15 -10.39
C VAL A 26 3.90 6.17 -10.28
N SER A 27 4.46 6.56 -11.43
CA SER A 27 5.54 7.54 -11.54
C SER A 27 5.04 9.00 -11.55
N ASP A 28 3.85 9.25 -12.07
CA ASP A 28 3.31 10.60 -12.29
C ASP A 28 1.93 10.75 -11.67
N TRP A 29 1.90 11.06 -10.37
CA TRP A 29 0.67 11.45 -9.70
C TRP A 29 0.57 12.98 -9.64
N PRO A 30 -0.40 13.61 -10.34
CA PRO A 30 -0.55 15.07 -10.36
C PRO A 30 -1.29 15.52 -9.08
N LEU A 31 -0.53 15.92 -8.05
CA LEU A 31 -1.09 16.65 -6.91
C LEU A 31 -0.82 18.15 -7.05
N GLU A 32 -1.84 18.97 -6.75
CA GLU A 32 -1.64 20.38 -6.44
C GLU A 32 -0.66 20.52 -5.26
N ARG A 33 0.26 21.51 -5.31
CA ARG A 33 1.47 21.57 -4.45
C ARG A 33 1.22 21.41 -2.95
N GLU A 34 0.11 21.91 -2.41
CA GLU A 34 -0.18 21.84 -0.98
C GLU A 34 -0.72 20.46 -0.57
N GLN A 35 -1.63 19.88 -1.36
CA GLN A 35 -2.10 18.51 -1.17
C GLN A 35 -0.98 17.49 -1.42
N ALA A 36 0.01 17.86 -2.23
CA ALA A 36 1.15 17.02 -2.59
C ALA A 36 2.01 16.61 -1.39
N GLN A 37 2.18 17.47 -0.38
CA GLN A 37 3.14 17.21 0.68
C GLN A 37 2.64 16.13 1.64
N ASP A 38 1.41 16.25 2.13
CA ASP A 38 0.83 15.29 3.08
C ASP A 38 0.55 13.95 2.39
N ALA A 39 0.03 13.98 1.16
CA ALA A 39 -0.17 12.76 0.38
C ALA A 39 1.16 12.07 0.03
N ARG A 40 2.22 12.81 -0.29
CA ARG A 40 3.55 12.23 -0.52
C ARG A 40 4.11 11.58 0.73
N ARG A 41 3.96 12.23 1.89
CA ARG A 41 4.37 11.64 3.18
C ARG A 41 3.60 10.35 3.46
N LEU A 42 2.28 10.39 3.29
CA LEU A 42 1.41 9.24 3.49
C LEU A 42 1.80 8.07 2.57
N ARG A 43 2.06 8.35 1.29
CA ARG A 43 2.57 7.37 0.33
C ARG A 43 3.86 6.71 0.79
N ILE A 44 4.83 7.48 1.29
CA ILE A 44 6.10 6.93 1.79
C ILE A 44 5.83 5.95 2.93
N LEU A 45 4.96 6.30 3.88
CA LEU A 45 4.62 5.45 5.02
C LEU A 45 3.88 4.18 4.58
N VAL A 46 2.97 4.28 3.62
CA VAL A 46 2.27 3.15 2.99
C VAL A 46 3.25 2.21 2.32
N VAL A 47 4.18 2.71 1.52
CA VAL A 47 5.22 1.91 0.87
C VAL A 47 6.07 1.19 1.92
N HIS A 48 6.47 1.88 2.99
CA HIS A 48 7.21 1.25 4.09
C HIS A 48 6.39 0.17 4.80
N HIS A 49 5.10 0.40 5.03
CA HIS A 49 4.21 -0.61 5.62
C HIS A 49 4.06 -1.83 4.71
N LEU A 50 3.79 -1.65 3.43
CA LEU A 50 3.62 -2.74 2.47
C LEU A 50 4.91 -3.54 2.27
N ARG A 51 6.08 -2.89 2.25
CA ARG A 51 7.38 -3.56 2.27
C ARG A 51 7.60 -4.36 3.56
N PHE A 52 7.20 -3.82 4.70
CA PHE A 52 7.28 -4.55 5.96
C PHE A 52 6.37 -5.78 5.94
N VAL A 53 5.10 -5.63 5.56
CA VAL A 53 4.13 -6.73 5.56
C VAL A 53 4.47 -7.80 4.51
N SER A 54 5.00 -7.41 3.36
CA SER A 54 5.43 -8.36 2.33
C SER A 54 6.67 -9.16 2.71
N GLU A 55 7.48 -8.66 3.65
CA GLU A 55 8.69 -9.32 4.10
C GLU A 55 8.49 -10.10 5.42
N PHE A 56 7.72 -9.56 6.35
CA PHE A 56 7.56 -10.08 7.72
C PHE A 56 6.14 -10.55 8.05
N GLY A 57 5.21 -10.45 7.11
CA GLY A 57 3.79 -10.71 7.34
C GLY A 57 3.10 -9.63 8.17
N SER A 58 1.88 -9.91 8.64
CA SER A 58 1.03 -8.95 9.36
C SER A 58 1.43 -8.70 10.81
N SER A 59 2.73 -8.78 11.14
CA SER A 59 3.22 -8.48 12.50
C SER A 59 2.92 -7.03 12.87
N SER A 60 2.37 -6.81 14.06
CA SER A 60 2.05 -5.49 14.60
C SER A 60 3.24 -4.80 15.27
N SER A 61 4.32 -5.54 15.54
CA SER A 61 5.54 -5.03 16.15
C SER A 61 6.67 -4.93 15.12
N GLY A 62 7.50 -3.90 15.28
CA GLY A 62 8.70 -3.74 14.46
C GLY A 62 9.72 -4.86 14.72
N CYS A 63 10.54 -5.14 13.72
CA CYS A 63 11.52 -6.21 13.75
C CYS A 63 12.89 -5.74 13.23
N TYR A 64 13.94 -6.42 13.67
CA TYR A 64 15.29 -6.19 13.16
C TYR A 64 15.54 -7.01 11.91
N LYS A 65 16.08 -6.35 10.88
CA LYS A 65 16.70 -6.97 9.71
C LYS A 65 18.17 -6.59 9.68
N GLY A 66 19.02 -7.48 10.16
CA GLY A 66 20.44 -7.18 10.38
C GLY A 66 20.61 -6.04 11.40
N LYS A 67 21.16 -4.91 10.96
CA LYS A 67 21.38 -3.71 11.80
C LYS A 67 20.26 -2.67 11.71
N ARG A 68 19.22 -2.90 10.90
CA ARG A 68 18.12 -1.95 10.71
C ARG A 68 16.90 -2.41 11.50
N TYR A 69 16.28 -1.50 12.24
CA TYR A 69 14.96 -1.70 12.82
C TYR A 69 13.91 -1.21 11.84
N LEU A 70 12.97 -2.08 11.47
CA LEU A 70 11.88 -1.77 10.56
C LEU A 70 10.57 -1.84 11.33
N THR A 71 9.67 -0.90 11.06
CA THR A 71 8.36 -0.81 11.73
C THR A 71 7.24 -0.81 10.71
N PRO A 72 6.12 -1.50 10.97
CA PRO A 72 4.92 -1.35 10.17
C PRO A 72 4.26 0.01 10.47
N PHE A 73 3.57 0.58 9.48
CA PHE A 73 2.75 1.78 9.63
C PHE A 73 1.26 1.47 9.34
N PRO A 74 0.59 0.64 10.17
CA PRO A 74 -0.77 0.21 9.88
C PRO A 74 -1.78 1.36 9.97
N GLN A 75 -1.57 2.34 10.86
CA GLN A 75 -2.45 3.50 10.99
C GLN A 75 -2.39 4.39 9.75
N ASP A 76 -1.20 4.66 9.24
CA ASP A 76 -1.00 5.42 8.01
C ASP A 76 -1.56 4.67 6.80
N PHE A 77 -1.42 3.34 6.77
CA PHE A 77 -2.06 2.50 5.75
C PHE A 77 -3.58 2.62 5.76
N GLU A 78 -4.21 2.58 6.94
CA GLU A 78 -5.64 2.79 7.08
C GLU A 78 -6.06 4.20 6.65
N GLN A 79 -5.30 5.22 7.01
CA GLN A 79 -5.55 6.59 6.56
C GLN A 79 -5.46 6.72 5.04
N TRP A 80 -4.52 6.03 4.40
CA TRP A 80 -4.41 5.96 2.95
C TRP A 80 -5.56 5.22 2.28
N LEU A 81 -6.09 4.15 2.91
CA LEU A 81 -7.33 3.52 2.42
C LEU A 81 -8.51 4.49 2.52
N LEU A 82 -8.61 5.24 3.63
CA LEU A 82 -9.67 6.24 3.83
C LEU A 82 -9.58 7.43 2.85
N SER A 83 -8.37 7.80 2.39
CA SER A 83 -8.20 8.77 1.30
C SER A 83 -8.51 8.19 -0.08
N GLY A 84 -8.92 6.93 -0.14
CA GLY A 84 -9.33 6.26 -1.36
C GLY A 84 -8.15 5.70 -2.16
N ALA A 85 -6.99 5.46 -1.55
CA ALA A 85 -5.81 4.90 -2.21
C ALA A 85 -5.51 5.59 -3.57
N PRO A 86 -5.19 6.90 -3.56
CA PRO A 86 -5.14 7.71 -4.77
C PRO A 86 -4.24 7.09 -5.85
N GLU A 87 -3.07 6.59 -5.46
CA GLU A 87 -2.06 6.00 -6.35
C GLU A 87 -2.44 4.63 -6.94
N VAL A 88 -3.60 4.09 -6.60
CA VAL A 88 -4.07 2.82 -7.17
C VAL A 88 -5.27 3.11 -8.05
N LEU A 89 -5.14 2.92 -9.35
CA LEU A 89 -6.27 3.01 -10.27
C LEU A 89 -7.14 1.76 -10.13
N LEU A 90 -8.45 1.92 -10.34
CA LEU A 90 -9.37 0.79 -10.30
C LEU A 90 -9.06 -0.21 -11.43
N GLU A 91 -8.72 0.31 -12.61
CA GLU A 91 -8.36 -0.47 -13.81
C GLU A 91 -7.15 -1.39 -13.55
N ASP A 92 -6.12 -0.90 -12.84
CA ASP A 92 -4.95 -1.70 -12.50
C ASP A 92 -5.29 -2.84 -11.53
N LEU A 93 -6.21 -2.61 -10.59
CA LEU A 93 -6.70 -3.65 -9.70
C LEU A 93 -7.54 -4.69 -10.45
N GLU A 94 -8.41 -4.26 -11.36
CA GLU A 94 -9.20 -5.17 -12.19
C GLU A 94 -8.30 -6.05 -13.07
N ALA A 95 -7.29 -5.46 -13.72
CA ALA A 95 -6.30 -6.19 -14.48
C ALA A 95 -5.53 -7.20 -13.61
N LEU A 96 -5.15 -6.81 -12.39
CA LEU A 96 -4.47 -7.68 -11.45
C LEU A 96 -5.35 -8.87 -11.00
N LEU A 97 -6.65 -8.65 -10.81
CA LEU A 97 -7.60 -9.69 -10.45
C LEU A 97 -7.90 -10.67 -11.60
N VAL A 98 -7.83 -10.21 -12.85
CA VAL A 98 -7.97 -11.08 -14.03
C VAL A 98 -6.78 -12.04 -14.12
N ASP A 99 -5.56 -11.55 -13.95
CA ASP A 99 -4.35 -12.39 -13.96
C ASP A 99 -4.25 -13.27 -12.71
N HIS A 100 -4.74 -12.75 -11.58
CA HIS A 100 -4.68 -13.44 -10.31
C HIS A 100 -5.96 -13.26 -9.46
N PRO A 101 -6.95 -14.15 -9.60
CA PRO A 101 -8.20 -14.08 -8.85
C PRO A 101 -7.98 -14.23 -7.32
N LEU A 102 -8.91 -13.65 -6.55
CA LEU A 102 -8.93 -13.71 -5.07
C LEU A 102 -9.42 -15.05 -4.52
#